data_AF-A0AAD7R0E1-F1
#
_entry.id   AF-A0AAD7R0E1-F1
#
_cell.length_a   1.000
_cell.length_b   1.000
_cell.length_c   1.000
_cell.angle_alpha   90.00
_cell.angle_beta   90.00
_cell.angle_gamma   90.00
#
_symmetry.space_group_name_H-M   'P 1'
#
loop_
_entity.id
_entity.type
_entity.pdbx_description
1 polymer ?
#
loop_
_entity_poly.entity_id
_entity_poly.type
_entity_poly.pdbx_seq_one_letter_code
_entity_poly.pdbx_strand_id
1 'polypeptide(L)'
;MYTSPQEERFAFLAEWFDPAACLLRQYQLLYYPRDGSVEMFDVKNQRAFLKRTRYEELGQQDLFVGNRVSVFTRQLSLVGYGDQYTASKLGSKKERTLAMMKPDAVANQIGEIFQAIHDAGLIVTKAKMTLLSWKQAADLYSEHQSKPFF
;
A
#
# COMPACT_ATOMS: atom_id res chain seq x y z
N MET A 1 26.58 17.02 25.34
CA MET A 1 25.36 17.41 24.60
C MET A 1 24.45 16.18 24.56
N TYR A 2 23.32 16.21 25.25
CA TYR A 2 22.38 15.09 25.29
C TYR A 2 21.66 15.02 23.93
N THR A 3 22.08 14.10 23.06
CA THR A 3 21.25 13.67 21.94
C THR A 3 20.02 13.00 22.51
N SER A 4 18.89 13.72 22.51
CA SER A 4 17.58 13.11 22.77
C SER A 4 17.46 11.89 21.86
N PRO A 5 17.07 10.70 22.35
CA PRO A 5 16.95 9.54 21.50
C PRO A 5 15.95 9.90 20.40
N GLN A 6 16.39 9.83 19.14
CA GLN A 6 15.51 10.04 18.01
C GLN A 6 14.35 9.06 18.15
N GLU A 7 13.17 9.60 18.43
CA GLU A 7 11.95 8.81 18.55
C GLU A 7 11.76 8.02 17.26
N GLU A 8 11.53 6.71 17.39
CA GLU A 8 11.31 5.85 16.22
C GLU A 8 10.11 6.41 15.44
N ARG A 9 10.33 6.66 14.16
CA ARG A 9 9.32 7.15 13.22
C ARG A 9 9.56 6.54 11.86
N PHE A 10 8.48 6.37 11.11
CA PHE A 10 8.53 5.95 9.71
C PHE A 10 8.09 7.10 8.81
N ALA A 11 8.92 7.44 7.84
CA ALA A 11 8.65 8.49 6.87
C ALA A 11 8.30 7.91 5.50
N PHE A 12 7.25 8.44 4.89
CA PHE A 12 6.79 8.07 3.56
C PHE A 12 6.60 9.31 2.69
N LEU A 13 6.93 9.18 1.41
CA LEU A 13 6.46 10.08 0.38
C LEU A 13 5.04 9.65 0.00
N ALA A 14 4.10 10.55 0.18
CA ALA A 14 2.68 10.33 -0.02
C ALA A 14 2.12 11.29 -1.06
N GLU A 15 1.36 10.78 -2.01
CA GLU A 15 0.66 11.57 -3.01
C GLU A 15 -0.83 11.64 -2.71
N TRP A 16 -1.40 12.83 -2.84
CA TRP A 16 -2.82 13.07 -2.69
C TRP A 16 -3.32 13.96 -3.81
N PHE A 17 -4.38 13.52 -4.48
CA PHE A 17 -5.08 14.34 -5.46
C PHE A 17 -6.05 15.27 -4.75
N ASP A 18 -5.82 16.58 -4.88
CA ASP A 18 -6.68 17.64 -4.37
C ASP A 18 -7.79 17.90 -5.39
N PRO A 19 -9.05 17.48 -5.13
CA PRO A 19 -10.12 17.60 -6.11
C PRO A 19 -10.54 19.06 -6.33
N ALA A 20 -10.36 19.95 -5.35
CA ALA A 20 -10.73 21.35 -5.47
C ALA A 20 -9.75 22.13 -6.35
N ALA A 21 -8.46 21.83 -6.24
CA ALA A 21 -7.42 22.44 -7.06
C ALA A 21 -7.11 21.67 -8.36
N CYS A 22 -7.70 20.48 -8.54
CA CYS A 22 -7.38 19.54 -9.62
C CYS A 22 -5.86 19.28 -9.73
N LEU A 23 -5.19 19.11 -8.58
CA LEU A 23 -3.73 19.04 -8.50
C LEU A 23 -3.27 17.86 -7.67
N LEU A 24 -2.25 17.16 -8.15
CA LEU A 24 -1.54 16.15 -7.35
C LEU A 24 -0.53 16.84 -6.43
N ARG A 25 -0.69 16.64 -5.13
CA ARG A 25 0.21 17.17 -4.10
C ARG A 25 1.04 16.05 -3.49
N GLN A 26 2.30 16.36 -3.23
CA GLN A 26 3.23 15.47 -2.54
C GLN A 26 3.43 15.93 -1.10
N TYR A 27 3.31 14.98 -0.19
CA TYR A 27 3.48 15.15 1.25
C TYR A 27 4.52 14.18 1.76
N GLN A 28 5.20 14.55 2.83
CA GLN A 28 5.91 13.61 3.67
C GLN A 28 4.98 13.23 4.82
N LEU A 29 4.54 11.98 4.85
CA LEU A 29 3.78 11.40 5.96
C LEU A 29 4.77 10.80 6.96
N LEU A 30 4.66 11.20 8.22
CA LEU A 30 5.39 10.62 9.34
C LEU A 30 4.42 9.84 10.20
N TYR A 31 4.81 8.62 10.58
CA TYR A 31 4.09 7.78 11.52
C TYR A 31 4.97 7.44 12.72
N TYR A 32 4.41 7.57 13.92
CA TYR A 32 5.10 7.31 15.18
C TYR A 32 4.53 6.03 15.82
N PRO A 33 5.21 4.88 15.70
CA PRO A 33 4.69 3.59 16.20
C PRO A 33 4.47 3.56 17.72
N ARG A 34 5.16 4.42 18.48
CA ARG A 34 5.06 4.45 19.94
C ARG A 34 3.66 4.84 20.43
N ASP A 35 3.02 5.80 19.77
CA ASP A 35 1.74 6.37 20.18
C ASP A 35 0.67 6.34 19.08
N GLY A 36 0.98 5.79 17.91
CA GLY A 36 0.07 5.73 16.76
C GLY A 36 -0.26 7.12 16.21
N SER A 37 0.60 8.11 16.40
CA SER A 37 0.39 9.44 15.85
C SER A 37 0.94 9.59 14.44
N VAL A 38 0.34 10.53 13.70
CA VAL A 38 0.73 10.89 12.34
C VAL A 38 0.97 12.38 12.21
N GLU A 39 1.91 12.74 11.35
CA GLU A 39 2.23 14.12 10.98
C GLU A 39 2.42 14.21 9.46
N MET A 40 2.04 15.33 8.83
CA MET A 40 2.25 15.53 7.40
C MET A 40 2.91 16.87 7.10
N PHE A 41 3.92 16.85 6.25
CA PHE A 41 4.60 18.03 5.73
C PHE A 41 4.38 18.17 4.23
N ASP A 42 4.08 19.38 3.78
CA ASP A 42 4.07 19.74 2.36
C ASP A 42 5.52 19.84 1.88
N VAL A 43 5.94 18.94 1.00
CA VAL A 43 7.34 18.83 0.54
C VAL A 43 7.74 20.05 -0.29
N LYS A 44 6.81 20.58 -1.09
CA LYS A 44 7.06 21.69 -2.00
C LYS A 44 7.20 23.01 -1.24
N ASN A 45 6.32 23.22 -0.27
CA ASN A 45 6.26 24.46 0.49
C ASN A 45 7.03 24.41 1.82
N GLN A 46 7.64 23.27 2.15
CA GLN A 46 8.45 23.05 3.38
C GLN A 46 7.70 23.50 4.65
N ARG A 47 6.40 23.20 4.73
CA ARG A 47 5.54 23.59 5.86
C ARG A 47 4.73 22.43 6.38
N ALA A 48 4.41 22.47 7.67
CA ALA A 48 3.47 21.53 8.26
C ALA A 48 2.10 21.67 7.59
N PHE A 49 1.56 20.54 7.12
CA PHE A 49 0.21 20.43 6.58
C PHE A 49 -0.76 19.87 7.62
N LEU A 50 -0.35 18.82 8.33
CA LEU A 50 -1.04 18.25 9.48
C LEU A 50 -0.04 18.15 10.62
N LYS A 51 -0.34 18.78 11.76
CA LYS A 51 0.49 18.65 12.97
C LYS A 51 0.33 17.26 13.59
N ARG A 52 1.36 16.79 14.30
CA ARG A 52 1.35 15.50 14.99
C ARG A 52 0.07 15.30 15.80
N THR A 53 -0.72 14.33 15.41
CA THR A 53 -2.02 14.01 16.01
C THR A 53 -2.16 12.49 16.09
N ARG A 54 -2.72 11.98 17.18
CA ARG A 54 -3.01 10.54 17.32
C ARG A 54 -4.05 10.11 16.28
N TYR A 55 -3.81 8.99 15.60
CA TYR A 55 -4.70 8.49 14.56
C TYR A 55 -4.74 6.95 14.58
N GLU A 56 -5.83 6.41 15.13
CA GLU A 56 -5.92 4.98 15.46
C GLU A 56 -6.29 4.09 14.26
N GLU A 57 -6.79 4.68 13.17
CA GLU A 57 -7.20 3.93 11.98
C GLU A 57 -6.02 3.52 11.08
N LEU A 58 -4.80 4.01 11.36
CA LEU A 58 -3.60 3.68 10.59
C LEU A 58 -2.66 2.79 11.41
N GLY A 59 -2.50 1.53 10.99
CA GLY A 59 -1.58 0.60 11.63
C GLY A 59 -0.23 0.52 10.91
N GLN A 60 0.79 -0.02 11.60
CA GLN A 60 2.09 -0.27 10.98
C GLN A 60 2.01 -1.25 9.79
N GLN A 61 1.03 -2.15 9.79
CA GLN A 61 0.77 -3.09 8.70
C GLN A 61 0.40 -2.41 7.37
N ASP A 62 -0.14 -1.19 7.43
CA ASP A 62 -0.57 -0.40 6.26
C ASP A 62 0.57 0.44 5.68
N LEU A 63 1.70 0.53 6.39
CA LEU A 63 2.84 1.37 6.05
C LEU A 63 3.80 0.66 5.09
N PHE A 64 3.42 0.58 3.82
CA PHE A 64 4.27 0.07 2.76
C PHE A 64 4.05 0.82 1.45
N VAL A 65 5.12 0.95 0.67
CA VAL A 65 5.06 1.61 -0.64
C VAL A 65 4.09 0.86 -1.55
N GLY A 66 3.27 1.61 -2.28
CA GLY A 66 2.19 1.16 -3.13
C GLY A 66 0.84 0.97 -2.44
N ASN A 67 0.78 1.05 -1.10
CA ASN A 67 -0.50 1.06 -0.39
C ASN A 67 -1.20 2.41 -0.55
N ARG A 68 -2.53 2.41 -0.41
CA ARG A 68 -3.33 3.62 -0.25
C ARG A 68 -3.88 3.64 1.17
N VAL A 69 -3.52 4.67 1.92
CA VAL A 69 -3.92 4.84 3.33
C VAL A 69 -4.85 6.03 3.47
N SER A 70 -5.80 5.94 4.38
CA SER A 70 -6.62 7.08 4.75
C SER A 70 -6.00 7.82 5.92
N VAL A 71 -5.95 9.14 5.84
CA VAL A 71 -5.68 10.00 6.98
C VAL A 71 -6.80 11.04 7.04
N PHE A 72 -7.68 10.88 8.03
CA PHE A 72 -8.98 11.56 8.16
C PHE A 72 -9.90 11.30 6.96
N THR A 73 -9.81 12.12 5.91
CA THR A 73 -10.64 12.02 4.70
C THR A 73 -9.81 11.98 3.42
N ARG A 74 -8.48 12.01 3.56
CA ARG A 74 -7.55 12.05 2.43
C ARG A 74 -7.03 10.66 2.16
N GLN A 75 -7.28 10.19 0.95
CA GLN A 75 -6.75 8.93 0.44
C GLN A 75 -5.34 9.17 -0.11
N LEU A 76 -4.33 8.88 0.71
CA LEU A 76 -2.93 9.08 0.40
C LEU A 76 -2.35 7.82 -0.26
N SER A 77 -1.74 7.98 -1.42
CA SER A 77 -0.95 6.92 -2.05
C SER A 77 0.48 6.97 -1.52
N LEU A 78 0.95 5.93 -0.85
CA LEU A 78 2.34 5.84 -0.39
C LEU A 78 3.23 5.48 -1.58
N VAL A 79 3.92 6.44 -2.17
CA VAL A 79 4.68 6.25 -3.42
C VAL A 79 6.16 5.96 -3.20
N GLY A 80 6.68 6.23 -2.00
CA GLY A 80 8.08 5.96 -1.67
C GLY A 80 8.37 6.06 -0.17
N TYR A 81 9.56 5.65 0.22
CA TYR A 81 10.08 5.89 1.57
C TYR A 81 10.65 7.30 1.66
N GLY A 82 10.40 7.97 2.78
CA GLY A 82 10.87 9.34 3.04
C GLY A 82 12.30 9.40 3.58
N ASP A 83 12.85 8.27 4.06
CA ASP A 83 14.24 8.16 4.50
C ASP A 83 14.77 6.72 4.39
N GLN A 84 16.10 6.59 4.46
CA GLN A 84 16.80 5.30 4.37
C GLN A 84 16.46 4.38 5.56
N TYR A 85 16.22 4.94 6.75
CA TYR A 85 15.88 4.17 7.93
C TYR A 85 14.58 3.39 7.73
N THR A 86 13.53 4.06 7.26
CA THR A 86 12.23 3.49 6.98
C THR A 86 12.32 2.46 5.85
N ALA A 87 13.07 2.78 4.79
CA ALA A 87 13.32 1.85 3.69
C ALA A 87 13.99 0.56 4.16
N SER A 88 15.03 0.64 5.00
CA SER A 88 15.70 -0.54 5.53
C SER A 88 14.84 -1.34 6.50
N LYS A 89 14.02 -0.68 7.32
CA LYS A 89 13.21 -1.34 8.37
C LYS A 89 11.93 -1.97 7.82
N LEU A 90 11.29 -1.34 6.83
CA LEU A 90 10.01 -1.77 6.27
C LEU A 90 10.11 -2.33 4.85
N GLY A 91 11.15 -1.98 4.09
CA GLY A 91 11.31 -2.38 2.69
C GLY A 91 11.61 -3.87 2.49
N SER A 92 12.30 -4.52 3.42
CA SER A 92 12.58 -5.96 3.35
C SER A 92 11.41 -6.86 3.78
N LYS A 93 10.37 -6.29 4.39
CA LYS A 93 9.27 -7.06 5.01
C LYS A 93 8.11 -7.40 4.08
N LYS A 94 8.04 -6.82 2.87
CA LYS A 94 6.82 -6.86 2.04
C LYS A 94 7.10 -7.46 0.67
N GLU A 95 6.80 -8.74 0.54
CA GLU A 95 6.75 -9.44 -0.75
C GLU A 95 5.42 -9.16 -1.45
N ARG A 96 5.44 -9.12 -2.79
CA ARG A 96 4.24 -8.99 -3.61
C ARG A 96 4.09 -10.24 -4.46
N THR A 97 2.90 -10.80 -4.44
CA THR A 97 2.53 -11.95 -5.27
C THR A 97 1.27 -11.64 -6.05
N LEU A 98 1.09 -12.31 -7.18
CA LEU A 98 -0.12 -12.28 -7.98
C LEU A 98 -0.85 -13.61 -7.78
N ALA A 99 -2.08 -13.56 -7.25
CA ALA A 99 -2.97 -14.70 -7.20
C ALA A 99 -4.02 -14.57 -8.31
N MET A 100 -4.19 -15.63 -9.09
CA MET A 100 -5.24 -15.74 -10.11
C MET A 100 -6.25 -16.81 -9.69
N MET A 101 -7.54 -16.46 -9.75
CA MET A 101 -8.64 -17.41 -9.55
C MET A 101 -9.16 -17.88 -10.90
N LYS A 102 -9.32 -19.19 -11.06
CA LYS A 102 -9.99 -19.77 -12.24
C LYS A 102 -11.49 -19.44 -12.23
N PRO A 103 -12.17 -19.45 -13.41
CA PRO A 103 -13.57 -19.04 -13.51
C PRO A 103 -14.55 -19.81 -12.63
N ASP A 104 -14.31 -21.10 -12.41
CA ASP A 104 -15.09 -21.99 -11.55
C ASP A 104 -15.02 -21.60 -10.07
N ALA A 105 -13.83 -21.20 -9.61
CA ALA A 105 -13.60 -20.71 -8.25
C ALA A 105 -14.27 -19.34 -8.03
N VAL A 106 -14.23 -18.46 -9.03
CA VAL A 106 -14.91 -17.15 -8.97
C VAL A 106 -16.42 -17.30 -8.82
N ALA A 107 -17.03 -18.26 -9.53
CA ALA A 107 -18.48 -18.46 -9.52
C ALA A 107 -19.01 -19.03 -8.18
N ASN A 108 -18.22 -19.84 -7.48
CA ASN A 108 -18.71 -20.64 -6.36
C ASN A 108 -18.03 -20.36 -5.01
N GLN A 109 -16.78 -19.91 -5.00
CA GLN A 109 -15.90 -19.96 -3.81
C GLN A 109 -15.15 -18.64 -3.55
N ILE A 110 -15.48 -17.55 -4.25
CA ILE A 110 -14.73 -16.30 -4.16
C ILE A 110 -14.62 -15.76 -2.72
N GLY A 111 -15.72 -15.82 -1.95
CA GLY A 111 -15.74 -15.36 -0.56
C GLY A 111 -14.84 -16.18 0.37
N GLU A 112 -14.89 -17.50 0.25
CA GLU A 112 -14.05 -18.43 1.03
C GLU A 112 -12.56 -18.22 0.73
N ILE A 113 -12.22 -17.97 -0.55
CA ILE A 113 -10.84 -17.68 -0.95
C ILE A 113 -10.34 -16.37 -0.33
N PHE A 114 -11.16 -15.30 -0.37
CA PHE A 114 -10.79 -14.05 0.30
C PHE A 114 -10.62 -14.24 1.81
N GLN A 115 -11.52 -14.99 2.45
CA GLN A 115 -11.40 -15.28 3.88
C GLN A 115 -10.12 -16.05 4.19
N ALA A 116 -9.78 -17.09 3.41
CA ALA A 116 -8.55 -17.85 3.59
C ALA A 116 -7.29 -16.99 3.40
N ILE A 117 -7.30 -16.05 2.45
CA ILE A 117 -6.21 -15.07 2.26
C ILE A 117 -6.07 -14.20 3.51
N HIS A 118 -7.18 -13.70 4.06
CA HIS A 118 -7.17 -12.89 5.28
C HIS A 118 -6.70 -13.67 6.51
N ASP A 119 -7.18 -14.90 6.70
CA ASP A 119 -6.82 -15.76 7.83
C ASP A 119 -5.34 -16.16 7.80
N ALA A 120 -4.76 -16.28 6.59
CA ALA A 120 -3.32 -16.49 6.40
C ALA A 120 -2.48 -15.23 6.67
N GLY A 121 -3.09 -14.09 7.02
CA GLY A 121 -2.41 -12.82 7.27
C GLY A 121 -1.93 -12.11 6.01
N LEU A 122 -2.42 -12.50 4.84
CA LEU A 122 -2.11 -11.84 3.57
C LEU A 122 -3.03 -10.64 3.36
N ILE A 123 -2.52 -9.63 2.65
CA ILE A 123 -3.25 -8.39 2.38
C ILE A 123 -3.52 -8.30 0.88
N VAL A 124 -4.80 -8.26 0.50
CA VAL A 124 -5.18 -7.98 -0.88
C VAL A 124 -5.02 -6.49 -1.17
N THR A 125 -3.99 -6.15 -1.92
CA THR A 125 -3.70 -4.74 -2.28
C THR A 125 -4.47 -4.26 -3.50
N LYS A 126 -4.75 -5.16 -4.45
CA LYS A 126 -5.51 -4.90 -5.67
C LYS A 126 -6.26 -6.17 -6.06
N ALA A 127 -7.52 -6.01 -6.49
CA ALA A 127 -8.31 -7.07 -7.08
C ALA A 127 -8.97 -6.55 -8.36
N LYS A 128 -9.00 -7.38 -9.41
CA LYS A 128 -9.68 -7.06 -10.67
C LYS A 128 -10.36 -8.31 -11.21
N MET A 129 -11.67 -8.23 -11.40
CA MET A 129 -12.43 -9.24 -12.12
C MET A 129 -12.49 -8.84 -13.59
N THR A 130 -12.11 -9.75 -14.49
CA THR A 130 -12.10 -9.49 -15.93
C THR A 130 -12.35 -10.79 -16.68
N LEU A 131 -13.05 -10.69 -17.80
CA LEU A 131 -13.07 -11.75 -18.80
C LEU A 131 -11.86 -11.53 -19.71
N LEU A 132 -11.00 -12.54 -19.85
CA LEU A 132 -9.85 -12.48 -20.75
C LEU A 132 -10.28 -12.94 -22.14
N SER A 133 -9.85 -12.22 -23.18
CA SER A 133 -9.90 -12.76 -24.54
C SER A 133 -8.92 -13.92 -24.68
N TRP A 134 -9.12 -14.77 -25.69
CA TRP A 134 -8.24 -15.91 -25.95
C TRP A 134 -6.76 -15.50 -26.03
N LYS A 135 -6.46 -14.40 -26.74
CA LYS A 135 -5.10 -13.86 -26.85
C LYS A 135 -4.50 -13.48 -25.48
N GLN A 136 -5.28 -12.77 -24.65
CA GLN A 136 -4.82 -12.35 -23.31
C GLN A 136 -4.58 -13.54 -22.38
N ALA A 137 -5.43 -14.56 -22.45
CA ALA A 137 -5.21 -15.81 -21.71
C ALA A 137 -3.95 -16.53 -22.21
N ALA A 138 -3.75 -16.61 -23.52
CA ALA A 138 -2.60 -17.27 -24.12
C ALA A 138 -1.27 -16.55 -23.80
N ASP A 139 -1.27 -15.23 -23.73
CA ASP A 139 -0.11 -14.43 -23.31
C ASP A 139 0.26 -14.72 -21.84
N LEU A 140 -0.76 -14.85 -20.98
CA LEU A 140 -0.58 -15.09 -19.55
C LEU A 140 -0.04 -16.49 -19.23
N TYR A 141 -0.37 -17.47 -20.08
CA TYR A 141 0.14 -18.84 -20.00
C TYR A 141 1.24 -19.13 -21.02
N SER A 142 1.89 -18.10 -21.58
CA SER A 142 2.85 -18.26 -22.68
C SER A 142 3.96 -19.30 -22.40
N GLU A 143 4.41 -19.41 -21.15
CA GLU A 143 5.38 -20.40 -20.69
C GLU A 143 4.88 -21.86 -20.73
N HIS A 144 3.58 -22.08 -20.95
CA HIS A 144 2.94 -23.40 -20.98
C HIS A 144 2.35 -23.75 -22.35
N GLN A 145 2.52 -22.91 -23.38
CA GLN A 145 1.95 -23.12 -24.72
C GLN A 145 2.31 -24.46 -25.37
N SER A 146 3.49 -25.02 -25.06
CA SER A 146 3.94 -26.31 -25.60
C SER A 146 3.47 -27.51 -24.78
N LYS A 147 2.71 -27.31 -23.70
CA LYS A 147 2.25 -28.38 -22.82
C LYS A 147 0.88 -28.89 -23.26
N PRO A 148 0.60 -30.20 -23.12
CA PRO A 148 -0.65 -30.81 -23.60
C PRO A 148 -1.91 -30.37 -22.82
N PHE A 149 -1.75 -29.65 -21.71
CA PHE A 149 -2.84 -29.16 -20.86
C PHE A 149 -3.13 -27.66 -21.02
N PHE A 150 -2.50 -27.01 -22.00
CA PHE A 150 -2.72 -25.60 -22.34
C PHE A 150 -4.08 -25.37 -22.99
#